data_AF-A0A2J8M1E8-F1
#
_entry.id   AF-A0A2J8M1E8-F1
#
_cell.length_a   1.000
_cell.length_b   1.000
_cell.length_c   1.000
_cell.angle_alpha   90.00
_cell.angle_beta   90.00
_cell.angle_gamma   90.00
#
_symmetry.space_group_name_H-M   'P 1'
#
loop_
_entity.id
_entity.type
_entity.pdbx_description
1 polymer ?
#
loop_
_entity_poly.entity_id
_entity_poly.type
_entity_poly.pdbx_seq_one_letter_code
_entity_poly.pdbx_strand_id
1 'polypeptide(L)'
;GYAIASSSDDRMNEPPTSLGLVPHQIRGFLSRFDNVLPVSLAFDKCTACSSKVLDQYEREGFNFLAKVFNSSHSFLEDLTGLTLLHQETQAAEDHLSFIQPKNGTFPAHQATCTQESAACPEIDLYQLSSRTIPCIHT
;
A
#
# COMPACT_ATOMS: atom_id res chain seq x y z
N GLY A 1 5.88 4.28 3.56
CA GLY A 1 7.06 4.90 4.18
C GLY A 1 8.15 4.99 3.14
N TYR A 2 8.82 6.14 3.04
CA TYR A 2 10.04 6.25 2.22
C TYR A 2 11.24 6.10 3.14
N ALA A 3 12.24 5.31 2.74
CA ALA A 3 13.51 5.25 3.47
C ALA A 3 14.28 6.55 3.24
N ILE A 4 14.73 7.20 4.31
CA ILE A 4 15.71 8.28 4.24
C ILE A 4 17.05 7.60 3.91
N ALA A 5 17.57 7.82 2.71
CA ALA A 5 18.98 7.57 2.47
C ALA A 5 19.77 8.65 3.23
N SER A 6 20.01 8.40 4.52
CA SER A 6 21.15 9.01 5.19
C SER A 6 22.39 8.56 4.42
N SER A 7 23.35 9.46 4.22
CA SER A 7 24.53 9.27 3.36
C SER A 7 25.44 8.09 3.74
N SER A 8 25.03 7.24 4.69
CA SER A 8 25.88 6.28 5.38
C SER A 8 25.38 4.83 5.38
N ASP A 9 24.11 4.52 5.07
CA ASP A 9 23.59 3.15 5.31
C ASP A 9 23.09 2.41 4.05
N ASP A 10 23.90 1.42 3.66
CA ASP A 10 23.56 0.05 3.23
C ASP A 10 22.88 -0.24 1.88
N ARG A 11 22.79 0.73 0.95
CA ARG A 11 22.61 0.39 -0.49
C ARG A 11 23.80 0.79 -1.38
N MET A 12 24.92 1.16 -0.76
CA MET A 12 26.19 1.55 -1.40
C MET A 12 27.08 0.37 -1.84
N ASN A 13 26.52 -0.83 -2.05
CA ASN A 13 27.33 -2.03 -2.37
C ASN A 13 27.83 -2.06 -3.83
N GLU A 14 27.45 -1.10 -4.66
CA GLU A 14 28.06 -0.89 -5.97
C GLU A 14 29.21 0.11 -5.80
N PRO A 15 30.45 -0.20 -6.23
CA PRO A 15 31.52 0.78 -6.19
C PRO A 15 31.06 2.06 -6.92
N PRO A 16 31.22 3.24 -6.30
CA PRO A 16 30.80 4.48 -6.94
C PRO A 16 31.49 4.59 -8.29
N THR A 17 30.75 5.09 -9.28
CA THR A 17 31.31 5.38 -10.59
C THR A 17 32.48 6.37 -10.43
N SER A 18 33.31 6.56 -11.45
CA SER A 18 34.37 7.58 -11.41
C SER A 18 33.85 9.01 -11.15
N LEU A 19 32.54 9.24 -11.31
CA LEU A 19 31.85 10.50 -11.04
C LEU A 19 31.08 10.49 -9.70
N GLY A 20 31.17 9.42 -8.91
CA GLY A 20 30.47 9.26 -7.65
C GLY A 20 29.14 8.49 -7.76
N LEU A 21 28.20 8.85 -6.89
CA LEU A 21 26.89 8.21 -6.76
C LEU A 21 25.93 8.63 -7.88
N VAL A 22 25.11 7.69 -8.35
CA VAL A 22 24.04 7.92 -9.33
C VAL A 22 22.69 7.68 -8.65
N PRO A 23 22.06 8.72 -8.07
CA PRO A 23 20.80 8.57 -7.35
C PRO A 23 19.61 8.35 -8.30
N HIS A 24 18.67 7.50 -7.90
CA HIS A 24 17.40 7.30 -8.60
C HIS A 24 16.51 8.55 -8.57
N GLN A 25 16.43 9.23 -7.42
CA GLN A 25 15.72 10.48 -7.25
C GLN A 25 16.46 11.39 -6.26
N ILE A 26 16.41 12.70 -6.46
CA ILE A 26 16.90 13.72 -5.52
C ILE A 26 15.73 14.57 -5.05
N ARG A 27 15.53 14.71 -3.74
CA ARG A 27 14.52 15.60 -3.13
C ARG A 27 15.21 16.59 -2.20
N GLY A 28 15.25 17.86 -2.59
CA GLY A 28 15.89 18.93 -1.84
C GLY A 28 14.90 19.73 -0.97
N PHE A 29 15.34 20.13 0.22
CA PHE A 29 14.60 20.95 1.17
C PHE A 29 15.34 22.24 1.45
N LEU A 30 14.88 23.37 0.87
CA LEU A 30 15.56 24.66 0.97
C LEU A 30 15.63 25.22 2.40
N SER A 31 14.58 25.02 3.21
CA SER A 31 14.54 25.54 4.59
C SER A 31 15.63 24.96 5.51
N ARG A 32 16.14 23.77 5.18
CA ARG A 32 17.19 23.08 5.94
C ARG A 32 18.47 22.86 5.13
N PHE A 33 18.49 23.31 3.87
CA PHE A 33 19.58 23.06 2.92
C PHE A 33 20.00 21.58 2.86
N ASP A 34 19.01 20.68 2.85
CA ASP A 34 19.22 19.22 2.96
C ASP A 34 18.68 18.49 1.73
N ASN A 35 19.28 17.34 1.39
CA ASN A 35 18.87 16.51 0.26
C ASN A 35 18.63 15.07 0.72
N VAL A 36 17.49 14.52 0.33
CA VAL A 36 17.16 13.10 0.49
C VAL A 36 17.30 12.44 -0.88
N LEU A 37 17.82 11.21 -0.90
CA LEU A 37 17.99 10.40 -2.12
C LEU A 37 17.08 9.17 -2.11
N PRO A 38 15.76 9.30 -2.41
CA PRO A 38 14.85 8.17 -2.36
C PRO A 38 15.08 7.19 -3.52
N VAL A 39 14.85 5.92 -3.23
CA VAL A 39 14.72 4.86 -4.23
C VAL A 39 13.31 4.29 -4.13
N SER A 40 12.64 4.16 -5.27
CA SER A 40 11.35 3.49 -5.38
C SER A 40 11.47 2.35 -6.37
N LEU A 41 10.67 1.30 -6.16
CA LEU A 41 10.48 0.26 -7.15
C LEU A 41 9.50 0.72 -8.22
N ALA A 42 9.59 0.12 -9.41
CA ALA A 42 8.57 0.28 -10.44
C ALA A 42 7.23 -0.21 -9.89
N PHE A 43 6.18 0.58 -10.11
CA PHE A 43 4.85 0.27 -9.61
C PHE A 43 4.01 -0.39 -10.70
N ASP A 44 3.47 -1.57 -10.41
CA ASP A 44 2.75 -2.40 -11.39
C ASP A 44 1.52 -1.72 -11.98
N LYS A 45 0.89 -0.78 -11.24
CA LYS A 45 -0.28 -0.02 -11.71
C LYS A 45 0.05 1.41 -12.17
N CYS A 46 1.33 1.71 -12.41
CA CYS A 46 1.75 3.04 -12.90
C CYS A 46 1.12 3.35 -14.27
N THR A 47 0.50 4.52 -14.40
CA THR A 47 -0.14 5.01 -15.63
C THR A 47 0.84 5.36 -16.76
N ALA A 48 2.15 5.33 -16.49
CA ALA A 48 3.20 5.61 -17.46
C ALA A 48 4.06 4.39 -17.81
N CYS A 49 4.62 3.69 -16.81
CA CYS A 49 5.63 2.65 -17.03
C CYS A 49 5.16 1.22 -16.72
N SER A 50 3.90 0.99 -16.38
CA SER A 50 3.41 -0.38 -16.18
C SER A 50 3.48 -1.19 -17.48
N SER A 51 3.73 -2.50 -17.37
CA SER A 51 3.81 -3.40 -18.52
C SER A 51 2.56 -3.31 -19.40
N LYS A 52 1.37 -3.19 -18.79
CA LYS A 52 0.11 -3.03 -19.52
C LYS A 52 0.10 -1.83 -20.46
N VAL A 53 0.66 -0.68 -20.01
CA VAL A 53 0.72 0.55 -20.82
C VAL A 53 1.76 0.40 -21.94
N LEU A 54 2.92 -0.16 -21.61
CA LEU A 54 3.98 -0.40 -22.59
C LEU A 54 3.51 -1.35 -23.70
N ASP A 55 2.91 -2.49 -23.33
CA ASP A 55 2.40 -3.49 -24.26
C ASP A 55 1.30 -2.90 -25.17
N GLN A 56 0.43 -2.03 -24.63
CA GLN A 56 -0.63 -1.40 -25.39
C GLN A 56 -0.07 -0.36 -26.37
N TYR A 57 0.94 0.39 -25.95
CA TYR A 57 1.64 1.34 -26.82
C TYR A 57 2.41 0.61 -27.92
N GLU A 58 3.08 -0.50 -27.64
CA GLU A 58 3.79 -1.29 -28.65
C GLU A 58 2.84 -1.85 -29.71
N ARG A 59 1.64 -2.30 -29.30
CA ARG A 59 0.62 -2.85 -30.21
C ARG A 59 -0.09 -1.81 -31.06
N GLU A 60 -0.51 -0.68 -30.46
CA GLU A 60 -1.41 0.29 -31.10
C GLU A 60 -0.71 1.61 -31.49
N GLY A 61 0.48 1.86 -30.96
CA GLY A 61 1.28 3.05 -31.21
C GLY A 61 0.52 4.35 -30.97
N PHE A 62 0.49 5.20 -32.00
CA PHE A 62 -0.15 6.51 -31.93
C PHE A 62 -1.68 6.42 -31.71
N ASN A 63 -2.35 5.37 -32.18
CA ASN A 63 -3.79 5.23 -31.97
C ASN A 63 -4.13 5.09 -30.48
N PHE A 64 -3.29 4.39 -29.71
CA PHE A 64 -3.44 4.34 -28.26
C PHE A 64 -3.23 5.71 -27.64
N LEU A 65 -2.20 6.46 -28.03
CA LEU A 65 -1.98 7.83 -27.52
C LEU A 65 -3.16 8.76 -27.83
N ALA A 66 -3.70 8.69 -29.05
CA ALA A 66 -4.88 9.45 -29.44
C ALA A 66 -6.10 9.09 -28.58
N LYS A 67 -6.29 7.81 -28.23
CA LYS A 67 -7.32 7.40 -27.27
C LYS A 67 -7.04 7.98 -25.89
N VAL A 68 -5.82 7.86 -25.37
CA VAL A 68 -5.44 8.39 -24.05
C VAL A 68 -5.74 9.88 -23.93
N PHE A 69 -5.38 10.67 -24.94
CA PHE A 69 -5.55 12.12 -24.89
C PHE A 69 -6.99 12.60 -25.09
N ASN A 70 -7.82 11.83 -25.79
CA ASN A 70 -9.20 12.22 -26.10
C ASN A 70 -10.27 11.52 -25.25
N SER A 71 -9.89 10.51 -24.45
CA SER A 71 -10.81 9.78 -23.57
C SER A 71 -10.97 10.46 -22.21
N SER A 72 -11.75 9.84 -21.31
CA SER A 72 -11.85 10.28 -19.92
C SER A 72 -10.49 10.20 -19.20
N HIS A 73 -10.32 11.06 -18.20
CA HIS A 73 -9.13 11.07 -17.34
C HIS A 73 -8.89 9.72 -16.63
N SER A 74 -9.95 8.92 -16.43
CA SER A 74 -9.87 7.59 -15.81
C SER A 74 -9.30 6.50 -16.72
N PHE A 75 -9.20 6.72 -18.03
CA PHE A 75 -8.88 5.65 -18.99
C PHE A 75 -7.59 4.89 -18.66
N LEU A 76 -6.52 5.60 -18.31
CA LEU A 76 -5.26 4.98 -17.91
C LEU A 76 -5.35 4.30 -16.55
N GLU A 77 -6.13 4.85 -15.62
CA GLU A 77 -6.33 4.24 -14.30
C GLU A 77 -7.09 2.93 -14.41
N ASP A 78 -8.10 2.88 -15.27
CA ASP A 78 -8.90 1.69 -15.56
C ASP A 78 -8.03 0.61 -16.22
N LEU A 79 -7.21 1.01 -17.21
CA LEU A 79 -6.28 0.11 -17.89
C LEU A 79 -5.26 -0.52 -16.93
N THR A 80 -4.64 0.28 -16.07
CA THR A 80 -3.63 -0.22 -15.13
C THR A 80 -4.25 -0.93 -13.94
N GLY A 81 -5.54 -0.73 -13.68
CA GLY A 81 -6.26 -1.24 -12.52
C GLY A 81 -5.97 -0.43 -11.26
N LEU A 82 -5.60 0.84 -11.42
CA LEU A 82 -5.47 1.82 -10.35
C LEU A 82 -6.84 2.24 -9.81
N THR A 83 -7.86 2.33 -10.66
CA THR A 83 -9.26 2.61 -10.25
C THR A 83 -9.74 1.60 -9.22
N LEU A 84 -9.49 0.31 -9.44
CA LEU A 84 -9.85 -0.75 -8.50
C LEU A 84 -9.14 -0.57 -7.14
N LEU A 85 -7.85 -0.20 -7.17
CA LEU A 85 -7.08 0.03 -5.95
C LEU A 85 -7.65 1.20 -5.14
N HIS A 86 -8.06 2.29 -5.78
CA HIS A 86 -8.72 3.41 -5.11
C HIS A 86 -10.05 2.97 -4.48
N GLN A 87 -10.85 2.18 -5.20
CA GLN A 87 -12.14 1.69 -4.70
C GLN A 87 -11.99 0.76 -3.48
N GLU A 88 -11.03 -0.17 -3.53
CA GLU A 88 -10.74 -1.08 -2.41
C GLU A 88 -10.27 -0.30 -1.17
N THR A 89 -9.43 0.73 -1.38
CA THR A 89 -8.93 1.58 -0.30
C THR A 89 -10.09 2.38 0.33
N GLN A 90 -10.94 2.99 -0.48
CA GLN A 90 -12.10 3.75 0.00
C GLN A 90 -13.08 2.87 0.79
N ALA A 91 -13.37 1.66 0.29
CA ALA A 91 -14.24 0.73 1.01
C ALA A 91 -13.64 0.33 2.38
N ALA A 92 -12.33 0.11 2.46
CA ALA A 92 -11.65 -0.18 3.72
C ALA A 92 -11.70 0.99 4.71
N GLU A 93 -11.54 2.23 4.23
CA GLU A 93 -11.67 3.45 5.04
C GLU A 93 -13.10 3.62 5.59
N ASP A 94 -14.11 3.37 4.76
CA ASP A 94 -15.52 3.41 5.17
C ASP A 94 -15.81 2.35 6.25
N HIS A 95 -15.27 1.13 6.11
CA HIS A 95 -15.38 0.09 7.13
C HIS A 95 -14.71 0.48 8.45
N LEU A 96 -13.54 1.13 8.41
CA LEU A 96 -12.86 1.61 9.62
C LEU A 96 -13.69 2.70 10.33
N SER A 97 -14.36 3.56 9.56
CA SER A 97 -15.24 4.61 10.12
C SER A 97 -16.45 4.06 10.88
N PHE A 98 -16.85 2.81 10.61
CA PHE A 98 -17.92 2.12 11.33
C PHE A 98 -17.44 1.50 12.65
N ILE A 99 -16.17 1.08 12.71
CA ILE A 99 -15.56 0.49 13.92
C ILE A 99 -15.14 1.57 14.90
N GLN A 100 -14.80 2.78 14.43
CA GLN A 100 -14.56 3.91 15.32
C GLN A 100 -15.90 4.37 15.93
N PRO A 101 -16.08 4.31 17.26
CA PRO A 101 -17.32 4.70 17.90
C PRO A 101 -17.55 6.18 17.66
N LYS A 102 -18.63 6.53 16.93
CA LYS A 102 -18.91 7.91 16.53
C LYS A 102 -19.08 8.89 17.69
N ASN A 103 -19.19 8.43 18.93
CA ASN A 103 -19.38 9.24 20.14
C ASN A 103 -18.62 8.73 21.39
N GLY A 104 -17.47 8.06 21.26
CA GLY A 104 -16.65 7.70 22.43
C GLY A 104 -17.28 6.75 23.46
N THR A 105 -18.44 6.16 23.17
CA THR A 105 -19.06 5.13 24.01
C THR A 105 -18.89 3.78 23.33
N PHE A 106 -18.12 2.89 23.96
CA PHE A 106 -18.09 1.48 23.57
C PHE A 106 -19.50 0.87 23.74
N PRO A 107 -20.00 0.06 22.80
CA PRO A 107 -21.21 -0.71 23.05
C PRO A 107 -20.92 -1.65 24.22
N ALA A 108 -21.67 -1.49 25.32
CA ALA A 108 -21.62 -2.41 26.43
C ALA A 108 -22.07 -3.79 25.93
N HIS A 109 -21.11 -4.70 25.67
CA HIS A 109 -21.44 -6.10 25.49
C HIS A 109 -21.95 -6.60 26.85
N GLN A 110 -23.27 -6.80 26.95
CA GLN A 110 -23.90 -7.42 28.10
C GLN A 110 -23.53 -8.91 28.05
N ALA A 111 -22.51 -9.29 28.82
CA ALA A 111 -22.13 -10.68 29.02
C ALA A 111 -23.28 -11.39 29.73
N THR A 112 -24.02 -12.23 29.00
CA THR A 112 -24.98 -13.16 29.61
C THR A 112 -24.23 -14.46 29.86
N CYS A 113 -23.91 -14.71 31.13
CA CYS A 113 -23.31 -15.95 31.61
C CYS A 113 -24.41 -16.98 31.84
N THR A 114 -24.42 -18.07 31.07
CA THR A 114 -25.12 -19.31 31.45
C THR A 114 -24.08 -20.30 31.96
N GLN A 115 -24.15 -20.57 33.26
CA GLN A 115 -23.33 -21.55 33.98
C GLN A 115 -23.70 -22.98 33.56
N GLU A 116 -22.71 -23.88 33.44
CA GLU A 116 -22.62 -25.14 34.21
C GLU A 116 -21.28 -25.88 33.92
N SER A 117 -20.53 -26.21 34.98
CA SER A 117 -19.58 -27.32 35.15
C SER A 117 -18.12 -27.28 34.61
N ALA A 118 -17.24 -26.85 35.52
CA ALA A 118 -15.99 -27.50 35.99
C ALA A 118 -14.98 -28.12 34.99
N ALA A 119 -13.93 -27.34 34.64
CA ALA A 119 -12.50 -27.62 34.86
C ALA A 119 -11.62 -26.75 33.92
N CYS A 120 -10.87 -25.79 34.46
CA CYS A 120 -9.82 -25.06 33.74
C CYS A 120 -8.44 -25.59 34.18
N PRO A 121 -7.49 -25.69 33.24
CA PRO A 121 -6.45 -24.65 33.25
C PRO A 121 -6.20 -24.02 31.86
N GLU A 122 -6.24 -22.69 31.85
CA GLU A 122 -5.42 -21.74 31.09
C GLU A 122 -5.07 -22.06 29.62
N ILE A 123 -6.00 -21.80 28.69
CA ILE A 123 -5.72 -21.40 27.29
C ILE A 123 -6.92 -20.58 26.77
N ASP A 124 -6.76 -19.28 26.49
CA ASP A 124 -7.81 -18.46 25.87
C ASP A 124 -7.97 -18.87 24.39
N LEU A 125 -9.02 -19.65 24.13
CA LEU A 125 -9.46 -20.07 22.81
C LEU A 125 -10.47 -19.04 22.27
N TYR A 126 -10.05 -18.16 21.35
CA TYR A 126 -10.98 -17.27 20.65
C TYR A 126 -11.74 -18.05 19.56
N GLN A 127 -13.05 -18.27 19.79
CA GLN A 127 -13.99 -18.74 18.77
C GLN A 127 -14.51 -17.55 17.95
N LEU A 128 -13.92 -17.31 16.77
CA LEU A 128 -14.58 -16.54 15.71
C LEU A 128 -15.44 -17.51 14.89
N SER A 129 -16.70 -17.12 14.68
CA SER A 129 -17.64 -17.73 13.74
C SER A 129 -16.95 -18.30 12.48
N SER A 130 -16.81 -19.63 12.49
CA SER A 130 -16.67 -20.56 11.37
C SER A 130 -15.42 -20.56 10.46
N ARG A 131 -14.26 -19.98 10.82
CA ARG A 131 -13.00 -20.28 10.10
C ARG A 131 -11.77 -20.32 11.02
N THR A 132 -11.00 -21.41 10.92
CA THR A 132 -9.70 -21.59 11.57
C THR A 132 -8.60 -20.99 10.69
N ILE A 133 -7.81 -20.06 11.22
CA ILE A 133 -6.53 -19.64 10.62
C ILE A 133 -5.43 -19.89 11.66
N PRO A 134 -4.39 -20.67 11.37
CA PRO A 134 -3.32 -20.94 12.32
C PRO A 134 -2.40 -19.73 12.47
N CYS A 135 -2.24 -19.21 13.68
CA CYS A 135 -1.22 -18.22 14.00
C CYS A 135 0.10 -18.94 14.31
N ILE A 136 1.11 -18.68 13.49
CA ILE A 136 2.51 -19.09 13.74
C ILE A 136 3.07 -18.17 14.82
N HIS A 137 3.52 -18.72 15.96
CA HIS A 137 4.26 -17.97 16.96
C HIS A 137 5.77 -18.10 16.68
N THR A 138 6.38 -17.02 16.19
CA THR A 138 7.69 -16.47 16.60
C THR A 138 7.88 -15.12 15.95
#